data_AF-C5LGP6-F1
#
_entry.id   AF-C5LGP6-F1
#
_cell.length_a   1.000
_cell.length_b   1.000
_cell.length_c   1.000
_cell.angle_alpha   90.00
_cell.angle_beta   90.00
_cell.angle_gamma   90.00
#
_symmetry.space_group_name_H-M   'P 1'
#
loop_
_entity.id
_entity.type
_entity.pdbx_description
1 polymer ?
#
loop_
_entity_poly.entity_id
_entity_poly.type
_entity_poly.pdbx_seq_one_letter_code
_entity_poly.pdbx_strand_id
1 'polypeptide(L)' 'MASEAKNQHRANAAKAALEECQSDWAMRHGAIQKSGMFQCGKCRKSQTTYFQMQTRSSDEPMTTFVTCLNCGNKWKFC' A
#
# COMPACT_ATOMS: atom_id res chain seq x y z
N MET A 1 25.67 20.38 28.49
CA MET A 1 25.09 20.47 27.14
C MET A 1 25.89 19.53 26.24
N ALA A 2 25.26 18.61 25.49
CA ALA A 2 26.01 17.79 24.54
C ALA A 2 26.42 18.64 23.32
N SER A 3 27.52 18.27 22.66
CA SER A 3 28.01 18.97 21.46
C SER A 3 26.97 18.97 20.34
N GLU A 4 27.02 19.97 19.46
CA GLU A 4 26.05 20.14 18.37
C GLU A 4 25.93 18.90 17.50
N ALA A 5 27.06 18.24 17.18
CA ALA A 5 27.07 16.99 16.41
C ALA A 5 26.28 15.86 17.11
N LYS A 6 26.40 15.74 18.44
CA LYS A 6 25.65 14.74 19.22
C LYS A 6 24.15 15.10 19.30
N ASN A 7 23.82 16.39 19.37
CA ASN A 7 22.42 16.85 19.34
C ASN A 7 21.78 16.62 17.97
N GLN A 8 22.50 16.91 16.88
CA GLN A 8 22.07 16.64 15.51
C GLN A 8 21.85 15.14 15.28
N HIS A 9 22.77 14.29 15.76
CA HIS A 9 22.60 12.83 15.65
C HIS A 9 21.34 12.34 16.39
N ARG A 10 21.10 12.80 17.62
CA ARG A 10 19.89 12.48 18.37
C ARG A 10 18.62 13.01 17.70
N ALA A 11 18.67 14.23 17.16
CA ALA A 11 17.54 14.83 16.43
C ALA A 11 17.22 14.06 15.14
N ASN A 12 18.24 13.61 14.41
CA ASN A 12 18.06 12.80 13.21
C ASN A 12 17.49 11.42 13.55
N ALA A 13 17.98 10.77 14.61
CA ALA A 13 17.43 9.49 15.08
C ALA A 13 15.96 9.63 15.51
N ALA A 14 15.61 10.71 16.22
CA ALA A 14 14.23 10.99 16.60
C ALA A 14 13.31 11.27 15.40
N LYS A 15 13.80 11.98 14.38
CA LYS A 15 13.08 12.23 13.12
C LYS A 15 12.89 10.94 12.32
N ALA A 16 13.91 10.10 12.21
CA ALA A 16 13.83 8.82 11.51
C ALA A 16 12.78 7.90 12.16
N ALA A 17 12.78 7.79 13.49
CA ALA A 17 11.77 7.02 14.21
C ALA A 17 10.34 7.56 14.00
N LEU A 18 10.16 8.88 13.90
CA LEU A 18 8.87 9.50 13.59
C LEU A 18 8.42 9.18 12.16
N GLU A 19 9.33 9.23 11.19
CA GLU A 19 9.07 8.94 9.77
C GLU A 19 8.66 7.47 9.56
N GLU A 20 9.33 6.53 10.23
CA GLU A 20 8.97 5.11 10.21
C GLU A 20 7.54 4.88 10.72
N CYS A 21 7.16 5.54 11.83
CA CYS A 21 5.81 5.47 12.37
C CYS A 21 4.76 6.07 11.41
N GLN A 22 5.13 7.10 10.63
CA GLN A 22 4.25 7.75 9.65
C GLN A 22 4.15 7.01 8.30
N SER A 23 5.07 6.08 8.00
CA SER A 23 5.10 5.40 6.70
C SER A 23 3.80 4.64 6.34
N ASP A 24 3.07 4.14 7.35
CA ASP A 24 1.79 3.43 7.20
C ASP A 24 0.62 4.37 6.80
N TRP A 25 0.76 5.68 7.06
CA TRP A 25 -0.23 6.70 6.68
C TRP A 25 -0.35 6.84 5.16
N ALA A 26 0.76 6.72 4.42
CA ALA A 26 0.78 6.84 2.96
C ALA A 26 0.03 5.72 2.24
N MET A 27 0.01 4.50 2.81
CA MET A 27 -0.82 3.38 2.32
C MET A 27 -2.31 3.65 2.51
N ARG A 28 -2.69 4.20 3.68
CA ARG A 28 -4.10 4.45 4.02
C ARG A 28 -4.70 5.65 3.28
N HIS A 29 -3.91 6.68 3.01
CA HIS A 29 -4.38 7.91 2.34
C HIS A 29 -4.22 7.88 0.81
N GLY A 30 -3.91 6.72 0.21
CA GLY A 30 -3.89 6.55 -1.25
C GLY A 30 -2.76 7.28 -1.98
N ALA A 31 -1.74 7.75 -1.25
CA ALA A 31 -0.58 8.44 -1.82
C ALA A 31 0.33 7.50 -2.62
N ILE A 32 0.21 6.19 -2.42
CA ILE A 32 0.95 5.18 -3.17
C ILE A 32 0.31 5.00 -4.55
N GLN A 33 0.92 5.64 -5.54
CA GLN A 33 0.61 5.47 -6.96
C GLN A 33 1.23 4.16 -7.47
N LYS A 34 0.76 3.00 -7.01
CA LYS A 34 1.22 1.71 -7.53
C LYS A 34 0.50 1.42 -8.85
N SER A 35 1.23 1.37 -9.96
CA SER A 35 0.70 0.88 -11.24
C SER A 35 0.37 -0.60 -11.09
N GLY A 36 -0.91 -0.92 -11.14
CA GLY A 36 -1.42 -2.28 -11.07
C GLY A 36 -1.57 -2.91 -12.45
N MET A 37 -1.72 -4.23 -12.47
CA MET A 37 -1.94 -5.03 -13.69
C MET A 37 -3.32 -4.84 -14.31
N PHE A 38 -4.29 -4.30 -13.56
CA PHE A 38 -5.69 -4.23 -13.98
C PHE A 38 -6.15 -2.78 -14.17
N GLN A 39 -7.00 -2.56 -15.17
CA GLN A 39 -7.69 -1.28 -15.35
C GLN A 39 -9.02 -1.30 -14.59
N CYS A 40 -9.29 -0.25 -13.81
CA CYS A 40 -10.56 -0.13 -13.11
C CYS A 40 -11.68 0.26 -14.09
N GLY A 41 -12.76 -0.52 -14.15
CA GLY A 41 -13.92 -0.21 -15.01
C GLY A 41 -14.66 1.10 -14.66
N LYS A 42 -14.58 1.58 -13.40
CA LYS A 42 -15.26 2.81 -12.96
C LYS A 42 -14.47 4.09 -13.28
N CYS A 43 -13.22 4.15 -12.84
CA CYS A 43 -12.39 5.36 -12.98
C CYS A 43 -11.38 5.28 -14.12
N ARG A 44 -11.26 4.14 -14.82
CA ARG A 44 -10.34 3.89 -15.94
C ARG A 44 -8.85 4.09 -15.62
N LYS A 45 -8.50 4.22 -14.33
CA LYS A 45 -7.11 4.26 -13.88
C LYS A 45 -6.57 2.84 -13.68
N SER A 46 -5.27 2.66 -13.88
CA SER A 46 -4.53 1.41 -13.65
C SER A 46 -4.02 1.26 -12.21
N GLN A 47 -4.47 2.10 -11.28
CA GLN A 47 -4.06 2.06 -9.88
C GLN A 47 -4.86 1.00 -9.12
N THR A 48 -4.40 -0.24 -9.21
CA THR A 48 -5.05 -1.41 -8.60
C THR A 48 -4.06 -2.27 -7.82
N THR A 49 -4.49 -2.76 -6.68
CA THR A 49 -3.82 -3.83 -5.93
C THR A 49 -4.58 -5.12 -6.11
N TYR A 50 -3.85 -6.23 -6.25
CA TYR A 50 -4.47 -7.55 -6.27
C TYR A 50 -3.79 -8.46 -5.26
N PHE A 51 -4.57 -9.40 -4.74
CA PHE A 51 -4.07 -10.54 -3.99
C PHE A 51 -4.86 -11.77 -4.42
N GLN A 52 -4.25 -12.93 -4.28
CA GLN A 52 -4.88 -14.18 -4.65
C GLN A 52 -5.11 -14.99 -3.37
N MET A 53 -6.30 -15.55 -3.24
CA MET A 53 -6.61 -16.47 -2.13
C MET A 53 -7.48 -17.61 -2.65
N GLN A 54 -7.21 -18.81 -2.16
CA GLN A 54 -8.02 -19.98 -2.47
C GLN A 54 -9.31 -19.89 -1.67
N THR A 55 -10.44 -19.67 -2.34
CA THR A 55 -11.77 -19.60 -1.68
C THR A 55 -12.66 -20.79 -2.01
N ARG A 56 -12.22 -21.67 -2.92
CA ARG A 56 -12.98 -22.83 -3.41
C ARG A 56 -12.17 -24.11 -3.22
N SER A 57 -12.80 -25.26 -3.48
CA SER A 57 -12.19 -26.58 -3.35
C SER A 57 -10.91 -26.72 -4.17
N SER A 58 -10.07 -27.69 -3.81
CA SER A 58 -8.73 -27.88 -4.39
C SER A 58 -8.67 -28.03 -5.91
N ASP A 59 -9.78 -28.43 -6.55
CA ASP A 59 -9.85 -28.61 -8.00
C ASP A 59 -10.12 -27.32 -8.80
N GLU A 60 -10.38 -26.20 -8.13
CA GLU A 60 -10.62 -24.92 -8.79
C GLU A 60 -9.45 -23.93 -8.63
N PRO A 61 -9.17 -23.10 -9.65
CA PRO A 61 -8.06 -22.15 -9.61
C PRO A 61 -8.24 -21.10 -8.51
N MET A 62 -7.12 -20.49 -8.11
CA MET A 62 -7.12 -19.47 -7.08
C MET A 62 -7.93 -18.24 -7.48
N THR A 63 -8.76 -17.73 -6.58
CA THR A 63 -9.55 -16.52 -6.83
C THR A 63 -8.66 -15.29 -6.68
N THR A 64 -8.64 -14.43 -7.71
CA THR A 64 -7.88 -13.17 -7.68
C THR A 64 -8.82 -12.04 -7.26
N PHE A 65 -8.51 -11.39 -6.14
CA PHE A 65 -9.23 -10.22 -5.64
C PHE A 65 -8.49 -8.96 -6.06
N VAL A 66 -9.19 -8.02 -6.69
CA VAL A 66 -8.64 -6.76 -7.16
C VAL A 66 -9.37 -5.61 -6.50
N THR A 67 -8.59 -4.66 -5.99
CA THR A 67 -9.09 -3.42 -5.37
C THR A 67 -8.46 -2.22 -6.07
N CYS A 68 -9.28 -1.27 -6.48
CA CYS A 68 -8.82 0.01 -7.01
C CYS A 68 -8.51 0.97 -5.88
N LEU A 69 -7.27 1.47 -5.84
CA LEU A 69 -6.79 2.40 -4.81
C LEU A 69 -7.35 3.81 -4.97
N ASN A 70 -7.81 4.17 -6.18
CA ASN A 70 -8.31 5.51 -6.47
C ASN A 70 -9.81 5.71 -6.17
N CYS A 71 -10.64 4.67 -6.33
CA CYS A 71 -12.09 4.78 -6.13
C CYS A 71 -12.66 3.74 -5.15
N GLY A 72 -11.83 2.86 -4.58
CA GLY A 72 -12.25 1.81 -3.66
C GLY A 72 -13.07 0.69 -4.30
N ASN A 73 -13.19 0.65 -5.63
CA ASN A 73 -13.91 -0.42 -6.31
C ASN A 73 -13.19 -1.76 -6.12
N LYS A 74 -13.94 -2.79 -5.73
CA LYS A 74 -13.44 -4.14 -5.48
C LYS A 74 -14.18 -5.15 -6.35
N TRP A 75 -13.44 -6.04 -7.00
CA TRP A 75 -13.98 -7.11 -7.83
C TRP A 75 -13.10 -8.35 -7.74
N LYS A 76 -13.63 -9.49 -8.20
CA LYS A 76 -12.91 -10.77 -8.20
C LYS A 76 -12.95 -11.42 -9.58
N PHE A 77 -11.89 -12.13 -9.91
CA PHE A 77 -11.84 -13.07 -11.03
C PHE A 77 -11.92 -14.49 -10.43
N CYS A 78 -12.92 -15.26 -10.87
CA CYS A 78 -13.06 -16.68 -10.56
C CYS A 78 -12.46 -17.49 -11.69
#